data_AF-A0A1A6GCS5-F1
#
_entry.id   AF-A0A1A6GCS5-F1
#
_cell.length_a   1.000
_cell.length_b   1.000
_cell.length_c   1.000
_cell.angle_alpha   90.00
_cell.angle_beta   90.00
_cell.angle_gamma   90.00
#
_symmetry.space_group_name_H-M   'P 1'
#
loop_
_entity.id
_entity.type
_entity.pdbx_description
1 polymer ?
#
loop_
_entity_poly.entity_id
_entity_poly.type
_entity_poly.pdbx_seq_one_letter_code
_entity_poly.pdbx_strand_id
1 'polypeptide(L)'
;ALDRSSFNSAFPITLARITSETIWKHLTVHRSIQKATMSTLPVLISAGAVLGKANLVQLTVMVLIEAATFGATRFADKKVFNVEDHTILMHGHVFGAYFGLLVAWCLSRSLPRGMDEKAQTEKVQMATGSSLFAMLGTLLLWIFWPSFNSALVELKDKKNAVFNTYYALAVSAVTATSMSALSHPQGKINMVHIHNAVLAGGVAVGAPCSLIPSPWIAMVCLNHMLQIQNPGGIHYTFGLPGLLGALCFGNGNGVWTPNRLWSQQLDKILSILQIVLWGERGASYGVRVHALKFLRGRLTDPSSVDL
;
A
#
# COMPACT_ATOMS: atom_id res chain seq x y z
N ALA A 1 -17.58 -43.74 -50.21
CA ALA A 1 -17.51 -43.92 -48.75
C ALA A 1 -16.63 -42.80 -48.19
N LEU A 2 -17.25 -41.74 -47.65
CA LEU A 2 -16.53 -40.67 -46.97
C LEU A 2 -16.01 -41.23 -45.65
N ASP A 3 -14.69 -41.15 -45.49
CA ASP A 3 -13.92 -41.71 -44.39
C ASP A 3 -14.35 -41.10 -43.03
N ARG A 4 -15.16 -41.86 -42.28
CA ARG A 4 -15.62 -41.52 -40.92
C ARG A 4 -14.48 -41.45 -39.88
N SER A 5 -13.26 -41.88 -40.22
CA SER A 5 -12.14 -41.87 -39.27
C SER A 5 -11.49 -40.49 -39.09
N SER A 6 -11.51 -39.64 -40.12
CA SER A 6 -10.96 -38.27 -40.08
C SER A 6 -11.83 -37.26 -39.31
N PHE A 7 -13.15 -37.48 -39.26
CA PHE A 7 -14.08 -36.61 -38.54
C PHE A 7 -14.03 -36.81 -37.01
N ASN A 8 -13.75 -38.04 -36.57
CA ASN A 8 -13.75 -38.40 -35.14
C ASN A 8 -12.47 -37.98 -34.38
N SER A 9 -11.36 -37.72 -35.07
CA SER A 9 -10.12 -37.26 -34.44
C SER A 9 -10.01 -35.73 -34.40
N ALA A 10 -10.56 -35.01 -35.38
CA ALA A 10 -10.49 -33.55 -35.47
C ALA A 10 -11.48 -32.84 -34.54
N PHE A 11 -12.65 -33.43 -34.28
CA PHE A 11 -13.71 -32.86 -33.45
C PHE A 11 -13.30 -32.67 -31.97
N PRO A 12 -12.73 -33.67 -31.26
CA PRO A 12 -12.29 -33.49 -29.87
C PRO A 12 -11.11 -32.51 -29.74
N ILE A 13 -10.22 -32.44 -30.73
CA ILE A 13 -9.08 -31.49 -30.73
C ILE A 13 -9.58 -30.05 -30.92
N THR A 14 -10.54 -29.85 -31.83
CA THR A 14 -11.13 -28.53 -32.07
C THR A 14 -11.97 -28.07 -30.88
N LEU A 15 -12.74 -28.96 -30.27
CA LEU A 15 -13.50 -28.68 -29.05
C LEU A 15 -12.58 -28.37 -27.87
N ALA A 16 -11.50 -29.14 -27.67
CA ALA A 16 -10.50 -28.89 -26.64
C ALA A 16 -9.76 -27.55 -26.85
N ARG A 17 -9.54 -27.16 -28.11
CA ARG A 17 -8.96 -25.86 -28.45
C ARG A 17 -9.92 -24.72 -28.17
N ILE A 18 -11.20 -24.86 -28.51
CA ILE A 18 -12.24 -23.85 -28.25
C ILE A 18 -12.48 -23.68 -26.75
N THR A 19 -12.54 -24.78 -25.99
CA THR A 19 -12.68 -24.72 -24.53
C THR A 19 -11.45 -24.11 -23.88
N SER A 20 -10.25 -24.49 -24.31
CA SER A 20 -8.99 -23.87 -23.87
C SER A 20 -8.99 -22.35 -24.13
N GLU A 21 -9.24 -21.91 -25.36
CA GLU A 21 -9.27 -20.48 -25.73
C GLU A 21 -10.32 -19.70 -24.93
N THR A 22 -11.49 -20.29 -24.69
CA THR A 22 -12.57 -19.65 -23.90
C THR A 22 -12.19 -19.55 -22.43
N ILE A 23 -11.58 -20.59 -21.87
CA ILE A 23 -11.06 -20.62 -20.50
C ILE A 23 -9.94 -19.58 -20.35
N TRP A 24 -8.99 -19.51 -21.28
CA TRP A 24 -7.92 -18.52 -21.29
C TRP A 24 -8.46 -17.10 -21.37
N LYS A 25 -9.45 -16.84 -22.22
CA LYS A 25 -10.13 -15.52 -22.28
C LYS A 25 -10.79 -15.17 -20.95
N HIS A 26 -11.53 -16.09 -20.32
CA HIS A 26 -12.13 -15.84 -19.01
C HIS A 26 -11.10 -15.59 -17.91
N LEU A 27 -10.04 -16.40 -17.85
CA LEU A 27 -8.97 -16.22 -16.86
C LEU A 27 -8.17 -14.93 -17.07
N THR A 28 -7.89 -14.57 -18.32
CA THR A 28 -7.15 -13.35 -18.65
C THR A 28 -7.97 -12.09 -18.38
N VAL A 29 -9.27 -12.09 -18.71
CA VAL A 29 -10.20 -11.00 -18.38
C VAL A 29 -10.31 -10.85 -16.86
N HIS A 30 -10.49 -11.95 -16.11
CA HIS A 30 -10.56 -11.93 -14.65
C HIS A 30 -9.27 -11.35 -14.03
N ARG A 31 -8.11 -11.80 -14.49
CA ARG A 31 -6.80 -11.35 -13.96
C ARG A 31 -6.49 -9.90 -14.34
N SER A 32 -6.91 -9.44 -15.51
CA SER A 32 -6.80 -8.04 -15.94
C SER A 32 -7.63 -7.13 -15.04
N ILE A 33 -8.89 -7.49 -14.80
CA ILE A 33 -9.80 -6.74 -13.92
C ILE A 33 -9.24 -6.68 -12.50
N GLN A 34 -8.80 -7.81 -11.93
CA GLN A 34 -8.18 -7.84 -10.60
C GLN A 34 -6.98 -6.88 -10.51
N LYS A 35 -6.08 -6.91 -11.51
CA LYS A 35 -4.93 -6.00 -11.57
C LYS A 35 -5.35 -4.54 -11.68
N ALA A 36 -6.37 -4.23 -12.48
CA ALA A 36 -6.89 -2.88 -12.64
C ALA A 36 -7.51 -2.38 -11.32
N THR A 37 -8.38 -3.17 -10.69
CA THR A 37 -9.00 -2.86 -9.39
C THR A 37 -7.95 -2.66 -8.31
N MET A 38 -6.92 -3.51 -8.23
CA MET A 38 -5.84 -3.33 -7.26
C MET A 38 -4.97 -2.10 -7.56
N SER A 39 -4.90 -1.65 -8.81
CA SER A 39 -4.16 -0.44 -9.18
C SER A 39 -4.89 0.86 -8.83
N THR A 40 -6.19 0.81 -8.48
CA THR A 40 -6.92 1.99 -7.98
C THR A 40 -6.72 2.22 -6.48
N LEU A 41 -6.23 1.22 -5.76
CA LEU A 41 -6.01 1.29 -4.32
C LEU A 41 -5.07 2.44 -3.90
N PRO A 42 -3.89 2.65 -4.52
CA PRO A 42 -3.01 3.75 -4.13
C PRO A 42 -3.71 5.11 -4.24
N VAL A 43 -4.48 5.28 -5.33
CA VAL A 43 -5.28 6.47 -5.59
C VAL A 43 -6.32 6.72 -4.50
N LEU A 44 -7.01 5.67 -4.05
CA LEU A 44 -7.99 5.79 -2.98
C LEU A 44 -7.32 6.15 -1.63
N ILE A 45 -6.15 5.58 -1.35
CA ILE A 45 -5.35 5.91 -0.17
C ILE A 45 -4.90 7.37 -0.22
N SER A 46 -4.38 7.83 -1.36
CA SER A 46 -3.95 9.21 -1.56
C SER A 46 -5.10 10.20 -1.42
N ALA A 47 -6.26 9.89 -2.02
CA ALA A 47 -7.47 10.69 -1.89
C ALA A 47 -7.90 10.84 -0.42
N GLY A 48 -7.78 9.77 0.38
CA GLY A 48 -8.02 9.83 1.81
C GLY A 48 -7.10 10.81 2.56
N ALA A 49 -5.85 10.98 2.12
CA ALA A 49 -4.88 11.88 2.78
C ALA A 49 -5.16 13.36 2.49
N VAL A 50 -5.77 13.60 1.33
CA VAL A 50 -6.07 14.93 0.80
C VAL A 50 -7.53 15.34 1.09
N LEU A 51 -8.34 14.43 1.64
CA LEU A 51 -9.74 14.67 1.94
C LEU A 51 -9.94 15.91 2.82
N GLY A 52 -10.82 16.81 2.38
CA GLY A 52 -11.10 18.09 3.06
C GLY A 52 -10.03 19.18 2.85
N LYS A 53 -9.03 18.96 1.99
CA LYS A 53 -8.00 19.95 1.63
C LYS A 53 -7.94 20.28 0.13
N ALA A 54 -8.58 19.49 -0.72
CA ALA A 54 -8.66 19.71 -2.16
C ALA A 54 -10.11 19.82 -2.64
N ASN A 55 -10.32 20.59 -3.70
CA ASN A 55 -11.58 20.57 -4.44
C ASN A 55 -11.65 19.39 -5.44
N LEU A 56 -12.82 19.17 -6.05
CA LEU A 56 -13.04 18.04 -6.95
C LEU A 56 -12.11 18.06 -8.17
N VAL A 57 -11.83 19.24 -8.74
CA VAL A 57 -10.95 19.39 -9.92
C VAL A 57 -9.50 19.04 -9.54
N GLN A 58 -9.01 19.54 -8.42
CA GLN A 58 -7.68 19.21 -7.88
C GLN A 58 -7.57 17.71 -7.60
N LEU A 59 -8.63 17.09 -7.07
CA LEU A 59 -8.67 15.65 -6.85
C LEU A 59 -8.60 14.89 -8.18
N THR A 60 -9.36 15.28 -9.21
CA THR A 60 -9.30 14.66 -10.55
C THR A 60 -7.90 14.76 -11.16
N VAL A 61 -7.26 15.93 -11.08
CA VAL A 61 -5.89 16.11 -11.57
C VAL A 61 -4.89 15.23 -10.81
N MET A 62 -5.01 15.17 -9.48
CA MET A 62 -4.20 14.29 -8.65
C MET A 62 -4.35 12.83 -9.07
N VAL A 63 -5.57 12.34 -9.28
CA VAL A 63 -5.85 10.96 -9.72
C VAL A 63 -5.15 10.65 -11.04
N LEU A 64 -5.20 11.56 -12.02
CA LEU A 64 -4.57 11.34 -13.34
C LEU A 64 -3.04 11.25 -13.23
N ILE A 65 -2.43 12.18 -12.48
CA ILE A 65 -0.97 12.20 -12.25
C ILE A 65 -0.53 10.94 -11.49
N GLU A 66 -1.26 10.57 -10.45
CA GLU A 66 -0.97 9.42 -9.62
C GLU A 66 -1.09 8.12 -10.41
N ALA A 67 -2.16 7.94 -11.18
CA ALA A 67 -2.37 6.76 -12.01
C ALA A 67 -1.26 6.59 -13.05
N ALA A 68 -0.84 7.68 -13.71
CA ALA A 68 0.28 7.65 -14.66
C ALA A 68 1.60 7.29 -13.97
N THR A 69 1.88 7.90 -12.82
CA THR A 69 3.13 7.67 -12.06
C THR A 69 3.20 6.25 -11.51
N PHE A 70 2.10 5.74 -10.94
CA PHE A 70 2.01 4.37 -10.45
C PHE A 70 2.11 3.35 -11.58
N GLY A 71 1.45 3.63 -12.72
CA GLY A 71 1.55 2.81 -13.93
C GLY A 71 2.99 2.70 -14.45
N ALA A 72 3.72 3.82 -14.52
CA ALA A 72 5.12 3.84 -14.92
C ALA A 72 6.02 3.09 -13.92
N THR A 73 5.80 3.28 -12.62
CA THR A 73 6.51 2.56 -11.56
C THR A 73 6.31 1.05 -11.68
N ARG A 74 5.07 0.61 -11.87
CA ARG A 74 4.74 -0.81 -12.07
C ARG A 74 5.38 -1.39 -13.32
N PHE A 75 5.39 -0.63 -14.42
CA PHE A 75 6.06 -1.06 -15.65
C PHE A 75 7.57 -1.25 -15.43
N ALA A 76 8.22 -0.29 -14.77
CA ALA A 76 9.63 -0.37 -14.43
C ALA A 76 9.95 -1.55 -13.49
N ASP A 77 9.18 -1.73 -12.41
CA ASP A 77 9.37 -2.82 -11.45
C ASP A 77 9.23 -4.19 -12.10
N LYS A 78 8.28 -4.32 -13.03
CA LYS A 78 8.07 -5.56 -13.77
C LYS A 78 9.15 -5.82 -14.82
N LYS A 79 9.58 -4.80 -15.57
CA LYS A 79 10.50 -4.97 -16.72
C LYS A 79 11.97 -4.93 -16.35
N VAL A 80 12.34 -4.08 -15.38
CA VAL A 80 13.73 -3.86 -14.97
C VAL A 80 14.11 -4.80 -13.83
N PHE A 81 13.21 -4.98 -12.86
CA PHE A 81 13.51 -5.70 -11.61
C PHE A 81 12.88 -7.10 -11.55
N ASN A 82 12.10 -7.49 -12.56
CA ASN A 82 11.42 -8.78 -12.64
C ASN A 82 10.60 -9.12 -11.37
N VAL A 83 9.97 -8.11 -10.77
CA VAL A 83 9.15 -8.27 -9.56
C VAL A 83 7.77 -8.79 -9.94
N GLU A 84 7.20 -9.66 -9.10
CA GLU A 84 5.87 -10.22 -9.31
C GLU A 84 4.75 -9.16 -9.22
N ASP A 85 3.71 -9.33 -10.04
CA ASP A 85 2.56 -8.40 -10.07
C ASP A 85 1.89 -8.26 -8.68
N HIS A 86 1.83 -9.34 -7.90
CA HIS A 86 1.27 -9.33 -6.53
C HIS A 86 2.06 -8.37 -5.63
N THR A 87 3.37 -8.56 -5.55
CA THR A 87 4.27 -7.74 -4.74
C THR A 87 4.24 -6.27 -5.16
N ILE A 88 4.27 -5.97 -6.46
CA ILE A 88 4.20 -4.58 -6.94
C ILE A 88 2.90 -3.90 -6.49
N LEU A 89 1.77 -4.59 -6.59
CA LEU A 89 0.47 -4.03 -6.22
C LEU A 89 0.31 -3.84 -4.71
N MET A 90 0.90 -4.73 -3.90
CA MET A 90 0.96 -4.57 -2.44
C MET A 90 1.81 -3.37 -2.02
N HIS A 91 2.92 -3.08 -2.73
CA HIS A 91 3.68 -1.83 -2.52
C HIS A 91 2.89 -0.57 -2.89
N GLY A 92 1.77 -0.72 -3.60
CA GLY A 92 0.81 0.34 -3.85
C GLY A 92 0.29 1.04 -2.58
N HIS A 93 0.18 0.31 -1.45
CA HIS A 93 -0.19 0.92 -0.17
C HIS A 93 0.82 1.99 0.28
N VAL A 94 2.10 1.67 0.15
CA VAL A 94 3.23 2.55 0.51
C VAL A 94 3.28 3.74 -0.44
N PHE A 95 3.17 3.48 -1.75
CA PHE A 95 3.16 4.51 -2.77
C PHE A 95 2.03 5.53 -2.53
N GLY A 96 0.78 5.07 -2.41
CA GLY A 96 -0.37 5.95 -2.20
C GLY A 96 -0.29 6.72 -0.88
N ALA A 97 0.14 6.07 0.21
CA ALA A 97 0.25 6.74 1.50
C ALA A 97 1.20 7.94 1.46
N TYR A 98 2.39 7.76 0.86
CA TYR A 98 3.39 8.84 0.79
C TYR A 98 3.09 9.85 -0.32
N PHE A 99 2.53 9.42 -1.46
CA PHE A 99 2.09 10.33 -2.50
C PHE A 99 0.99 11.26 -1.99
N GLY A 100 -0.06 10.71 -1.37
CA GLY A 100 -1.14 11.50 -0.78
C GLY A 100 -0.66 12.44 0.33
N LEU A 101 0.26 11.99 1.19
CA LEU A 101 0.82 12.83 2.24
C LEU A 101 1.63 14.01 1.66
N LEU A 102 2.38 13.76 0.59
CA LEU A 102 3.10 14.80 -0.14
C LEU A 102 2.13 15.83 -0.74
N VAL A 103 1.09 15.38 -1.44
CA VAL A 103 0.08 16.28 -2.02
C VAL A 103 -0.62 17.08 -0.94
N ALA A 104 -1.02 16.43 0.17
CA ALA A 104 -1.65 17.10 1.30
C ALA A 104 -0.75 18.17 1.93
N TRP A 105 0.57 17.96 1.93
CA TRP A 105 1.56 18.93 2.39
C TRP A 105 1.78 20.09 1.40
N CYS A 106 1.78 19.82 0.10
CA CYS A 106 1.83 20.87 -0.92
C CYS A 106 0.60 21.78 -0.85
N LEU A 107 -0.60 21.20 -0.74
CA LEU A 107 -1.85 21.96 -0.64
C LEU A 107 -1.94 22.77 0.65
N SER A 108 -1.46 22.24 1.78
CA SER A 108 -1.46 22.98 3.05
C SER A 108 -0.51 24.19 3.03
N ARG A 109 0.57 24.15 2.25
CA ARG A 109 1.45 25.30 2.02
C ARG A 109 0.84 26.36 1.10
N SER A 110 -0.12 25.98 0.25
CA SER A 110 -0.79 26.89 -0.66
C SER A 110 -1.97 27.64 -0.01
N LEU A 111 -2.39 27.26 1.20
CA LEU A 111 -3.49 27.91 1.93
C LEU A 111 -2.96 29.04 2.86
N PRO A 112 -3.61 30.21 2.94
CA PRO A 112 -3.25 31.26 3.90
C PRO A 112 -3.41 30.77 5.35
N ARG A 113 -2.40 31.04 6.18
CA ARG A 113 -2.18 30.48 7.53
C ARG A 113 -3.09 31.03 8.65
N GLY A 114 -4.34 31.39 8.36
CA GLY A 114 -5.16 32.24 9.24
C GLY A 114 -6.49 31.66 9.75
N MET A 115 -6.79 30.38 9.52
CA MET A 115 -8.15 29.84 9.73
C MET A 115 -8.20 28.59 10.61
N ASP A 116 -7.24 28.46 11.54
CA ASP A 116 -6.92 27.17 12.18
C ASP A 116 -7.80 26.78 13.38
N GLU A 117 -8.41 27.71 14.14
CA GLU A 117 -9.18 27.31 15.33
C GLU A 117 -10.64 26.93 15.02
N LYS A 118 -11.37 27.76 14.25
CA LYS A 118 -12.80 27.52 13.95
C LYS A 118 -13.02 26.28 13.09
N ALA A 119 -12.14 26.03 12.12
CA ALA A 119 -12.18 24.86 11.25
C ALA A 119 -11.80 23.57 11.97
N GLN A 120 -11.00 23.64 13.04
CA GLN A 120 -10.71 22.50 13.90
C GLN A 120 -11.93 22.10 14.75
N THR A 121 -12.66 23.07 15.29
CA THR A 121 -13.88 22.81 16.08
C THR A 121 -14.99 22.19 15.22
N GLU A 122 -15.19 22.67 13.98
CA GLU A 122 -16.15 22.10 13.03
C GLU A 122 -15.76 20.67 12.56
N LYS A 123 -14.46 20.41 12.33
CA LYS A 123 -13.96 19.07 11.98
C LYS A 123 -14.17 18.05 13.10
N VAL A 124 -14.00 18.46 14.36
CA VAL A 124 -14.27 17.62 15.53
C VAL A 124 -15.78 17.34 15.66
N GLN A 125 -16.64 18.32 15.36
CA GLN A 125 -18.10 18.16 15.46
C GLN A 125 -18.69 17.29 14.33
N MET A 126 -18.15 17.35 13.12
CA MET A 126 -18.46 16.44 12.00
C MET A 126 -18.00 14.99 12.25
N ALA A 127 -17.00 14.77 13.11
CA ALA A 127 -16.49 13.43 13.45
C ALA A 127 -17.49 12.60 14.27
N THR A 128 -18.41 13.25 15.00
CA THR A 128 -19.35 12.55 15.90
C THR A 128 -20.51 11.90 15.13
N GLY A 129 -21.02 12.53 14.05
CA GLY A 129 -22.08 11.99 13.20
C GLY A 129 -21.61 11.05 12.07
N SER A 130 -20.34 11.13 11.67
CA SER A 130 -19.77 10.33 10.55
C SER A 130 -19.11 9.00 10.97
N SER A 131 -19.11 8.68 12.27
CA SER A 131 -18.42 7.51 12.81
C SER A 131 -19.04 6.16 12.40
N LEU A 132 -20.37 6.03 12.33
CA LEU A 132 -21.02 4.75 11.95
C LEU A 132 -20.77 4.36 10.49
N PHE A 133 -20.81 5.32 9.57
CA PHE A 133 -20.51 5.05 8.16
C PHE A 133 -19.01 4.72 7.96
N ALA A 134 -18.12 5.41 8.68
CA ALA A 134 -16.70 5.08 8.70
C ALA A 134 -16.42 3.69 9.30
N MET A 135 -17.15 3.30 10.36
CA MET A 135 -17.10 1.95 10.93
C MET A 135 -17.57 0.90 9.92
N LEU A 136 -18.66 1.15 9.19
CA LEU A 136 -19.14 0.23 8.15
C LEU A 136 -18.10 0.07 7.04
N GLY A 137 -17.51 1.16 6.56
CA GLY A 137 -16.41 1.11 5.59
C GLY A 137 -15.21 0.32 6.11
N THR A 138 -14.83 0.54 7.36
CA THR A 138 -13.74 -0.22 8.02
C THR A 138 -14.06 -1.71 8.11
N LEU A 139 -15.30 -2.06 8.48
CA LEU A 139 -15.74 -3.45 8.59
C LEU A 139 -15.74 -4.16 7.23
N LEU A 140 -16.23 -3.50 6.18
CA LEU A 140 -16.21 -4.03 4.82
C LEU A 140 -14.77 -4.26 4.35
N LEU A 141 -13.88 -3.29 4.57
CA LEU A 141 -12.46 -3.44 4.27
C LEU A 141 -11.87 -4.63 5.03
N TRP A 142 -12.12 -4.75 6.34
CA TRP A 142 -11.61 -5.82 7.18
C TRP A 142 -12.05 -7.20 6.69
N ILE A 143 -13.34 -7.37 6.36
CA ILE A 143 -13.91 -8.64 5.86
C ILE A 143 -13.33 -9.02 4.49
N PHE A 144 -13.19 -8.06 3.58
CA PHE A 144 -12.75 -8.34 2.20
C PHE A 144 -11.23 -8.34 2.01
N TRP A 145 -10.46 -7.89 3.00
CA TRP A 145 -9.00 -7.81 2.90
C TRP A 145 -8.29 -9.14 2.58
N PRO A 146 -8.67 -10.29 3.17
CA PRO A 146 -8.05 -11.58 2.81
C PRO A 146 -8.24 -11.94 1.33
N SER A 147 -9.40 -11.57 0.75
CA SER A 147 -9.64 -11.72 -0.68
C SER A 147 -8.76 -10.78 -1.50
N PHE A 148 -8.55 -9.54 -1.04
CA PHE A 148 -7.67 -8.57 -1.67
C PHE A 148 -6.21 -9.05 -1.70
N ASN A 149 -5.66 -9.46 -0.55
CA ASN A 149 -4.29 -9.94 -0.43
C ASN A 149 -4.04 -11.27 -1.16
N SER A 150 -5.07 -12.06 -1.42
CA SER A 150 -4.95 -13.35 -2.11
C SER A 150 -5.35 -13.31 -3.59
N ALA A 151 -5.78 -12.15 -4.10
CA ALA A 151 -6.37 -12.02 -5.43
C ALA A 151 -5.43 -12.44 -6.57
N LEU A 152 -4.14 -12.15 -6.42
CA LEU A 152 -3.10 -12.41 -7.44
C LEU A 152 -2.09 -13.49 -7.05
N VAL A 153 -2.28 -14.10 -5.87
CA VAL A 153 -1.49 -15.22 -5.37
C VAL A 153 -1.86 -16.50 -6.14
N GLU A 154 -0.87 -17.37 -6.38
CA GLU A 154 -1.10 -18.67 -7.01
C GLU A 154 -2.04 -19.55 -6.19
N LEU A 155 -2.81 -20.42 -6.87
CA LEU A 155 -3.84 -21.24 -6.22
C LEU A 155 -3.29 -22.10 -5.08
N LYS A 156 -2.04 -22.59 -5.22
CA LYS A 156 -1.37 -23.44 -4.23
C LYS A 156 -1.11 -22.71 -2.88
N ASP A 157 -0.80 -21.42 -2.94
CA ASP A 157 -0.43 -20.61 -1.77
C ASP A 157 -1.58 -19.69 -1.30
N LYS A 158 -2.69 -19.67 -2.06
CA LYS A 158 -3.84 -18.81 -1.79
C LYS A 158 -4.44 -19.03 -0.41
N LYS A 159 -4.46 -20.30 0.05
CA LYS A 159 -4.93 -20.66 1.39
C LYS A 159 -4.10 -19.97 2.47
N ASN A 160 -2.78 -20.00 2.36
CA ASN A 160 -1.86 -19.37 3.32
C ASN A 160 -2.06 -17.85 3.31
N ALA A 161 -2.15 -17.24 2.12
CA ALA A 161 -2.43 -15.81 1.97
C ALA A 161 -3.71 -15.36 2.69
N VAL A 162 -4.79 -16.13 2.58
CA VAL A 162 -6.06 -15.85 3.27
C VAL A 162 -5.90 -15.96 4.78
N PHE A 163 -5.37 -17.07 5.30
CA PHE A 163 -5.23 -17.26 6.75
C PHE A 163 -4.28 -16.25 7.38
N ASN A 164 -3.10 -16.04 6.80
CA ASN A 164 -2.11 -15.10 7.32
C ASN A 164 -2.68 -13.68 7.37
N THR A 165 -3.45 -13.27 6.35
CA THR A 165 -4.12 -11.97 6.34
C THR A 165 -5.20 -11.87 7.42
N TYR A 166 -6.04 -12.90 7.56
CA TYR A 166 -7.11 -12.93 8.55
C TYR A 166 -6.56 -12.83 9.98
N TYR A 167 -5.56 -13.64 10.33
CA TYR A 167 -4.96 -13.63 11.67
C TYR A 167 -4.21 -12.33 11.95
N ALA A 168 -3.52 -11.76 10.96
CA ALA A 168 -2.90 -10.44 11.08
C ALA A 168 -3.93 -9.34 11.38
N LEU A 169 -5.07 -9.36 10.68
CA LEU A 169 -6.17 -8.42 10.90
C LEU A 169 -6.84 -8.57 12.27
N ALA A 170 -6.98 -9.81 12.75
CA ALA A 170 -7.49 -10.09 14.09
C ALA A 170 -6.55 -9.54 15.16
N VAL A 171 -5.24 -9.76 15.02
CA VAL A 171 -4.24 -9.22 15.95
C VAL A 171 -4.21 -7.70 15.90
N SER A 172 -4.21 -7.08 14.72
CA SER A 172 -4.28 -5.62 14.64
C SER A 172 -5.55 -5.06 15.26
N ALA A 173 -6.69 -5.75 15.16
CA ALA A 173 -7.93 -5.32 15.79
C ALA A 173 -7.84 -5.34 17.33
N VAL A 174 -7.32 -6.43 17.90
CA VAL A 174 -7.12 -6.55 19.35
C VAL A 174 -6.09 -5.52 19.83
N THR A 175 -4.92 -5.45 19.19
CA THR A 175 -3.86 -4.50 19.57
C THR A 175 -4.32 -3.05 19.42
N ALA A 176 -5.03 -2.68 18.35
CA ALA A 176 -5.58 -1.34 18.19
C ALA A 176 -6.55 -0.96 19.31
N THR A 177 -7.42 -1.90 19.70
CA THR A 177 -8.40 -1.69 20.78
C THR A 177 -7.70 -1.56 22.14
N SER A 178 -6.78 -2.48 22.46
CA SER A 178 -6.01 -2.44 23.70
C SER A 178 -5.15 -1.17 23.79
N MET A 179 -4.38 -0.85 22.76
CA MET A 179 -3.54 0.35 22.74
C MET A 179 -4.37 1.63 22.79
N SER A 180 -5.53 1.67 22.13
CA SER A 180 -6.41 2.82 22.23
C SER A 180 -6.94 3.03 23.65
N ALA A 181 -7.32 1.96 24.35
CA ALA A 181 -7.79 2.05 25.73
C ALA A 181 -6.64 2.45 26.68
N LEU A 182 -5.47 1.82 26.54
CA LEU A 182 -4.27 2.09 27.35
C LEU A 182 -3.74 3.53 27.18
N SER A 183 -3.85 4.08 25.96
CA SER A 183 -3.37 5.45 25.69
C SER A 183 -4.34 6.52 26.19
N HIS A 184 -5.57 6.16 26.55
CA HIS A 184 -6.57 7.10 27.04
C HIS A 184 -6.53 7.15 28.59
N PRO A 185 -6.40 8.34 29.23
CA PRO A 185 -6.29 8.46 30.69
C PRO A 185 -7.43 7.79 31.49
N GLN A 186 -8.61 7.69 30.87
CA GLN A 186 -9.81 7.05 31.44
C GLN A 186 -10.12 5.66 30.87
N GLY A 187 -9.22 5.04 30.11
CA GLY A 187 -9.45 3.71 29.51
C GLY A 187 -10.46 3.68 28.35
N LYS A 188 -10.83 4.84 27.77
CA LYS A 188 -11.83 4.94 26.69
C LYS A 188 -11.21 4.62 25.34
N ILE A 189 -12.00 3.98 24.47
CA ILE A 189 -11.59 3.69 23.10
C ILE A 189 -11.85 4.90 22.20
N ASN A 190 -10.84 5.29 21.41
CA ASN A 190 -10.95 6.34 20.41
C ASN A 190 -11.26 5.70 19.04
N MET A 191 -12.46 5.98 18.51
CA MET A 191 -12.90 5.41 17.23
C MET A 191 -12.03 5.82 16.04
N VAL A 192 -11.32 6.95 16.08
CA VAL A 192 -10.38 7.33 15.02
C VAL A 192 -9.20 6.36 14.94
N HIS A 193 -8.75 5.86 16.10
CA HIS A 193 -7.70 4.84 16.17
C HIS A 193 -8.24 3.51 15.61
N ILE A 194 -9.48 3.14 15.96
CA ILE A 194 -10.11 1.90 15.51
C ILE A 194 -10.33 1.88 13.99
N HIS A 195 -10.89 2.94 13.39
CA HIS A 195 -11.13 2.95 11.93
C HIS A 195 -9.89 2.63 11.09
N ASN A 196 -8.72 3.02 11.59
CA ASN A 196 -7.48 3.03 10.83
C ASN A 196 -6.53 1.91 11.26
N ALA A 197 -6.35 1.68 12.56
CA ALA A 197 -5.32 0.76 13.06
C ALA A 197 -5.73 -0.70 12.92
N VAL A 198 -7.03 -1.04 12.91
CA VAL A 198 -7.49 -2.43 12.75
C VAL A 198 -7.14 -3.02 11.38
N LEU A 199 -6.88 -2.16 10.39
CA LEU A 199 -6.54 -2.54 9.01
C LEU A 199 -5.02 -2.66 8.78
N ALA A 200 -4.20 -2.11 9.68
CA ALA A 200 -2.74 -2.05 9.54
C ALA A 200 -2.11 -3.45 9.41
N GLY A 201 -2.68 -4.46 10.07
CA GLY A 201 -2.24 -5.85 9.94
C GLY A 201 -2.36 -6.41 8.54
N GLY A 202 -3.49 -6.15 7.89
CA GLY A 202 -3.75 -6.58 6.51
C GLY A 202 -2.80 -5.93 5.50
N VAL A 203 -2.46 -4.65 5.72
CA VAL A 203 -1.45 -3.93 4.92
C VAL A 203 -0.07 -4.56 5.13
N ALA A 204 0.34 -4.77 6.39
CA ALA A 204 1.67 -5.28 6.71
C ALA A 204 1.95 -6.65 6.10
N VAL A 205 0.97 -7.56 6.13
CA VAL A 205 1.18 -8.90 5.56
C VAL A 205 0.89 -8.98 4.07
N GLY A 206 0.51 -7.87 3.40
CA GLY A 206 0.08 -7.88 2.00
C GLY A 206 1.07 -8.56 1.04
N ALA A 207 2.29 -8.01 0.92
CA ALA A 207 3.32 -8.59 0.06
C ALA A 207 3.72 -10.03 0.47
N PRO A 208 3.96 -10.33 1.76
CA PRO A 208 4.41 -11.66 2.17
C PRO A 208 3.31 -12.66 2.51
N CYS A 209 2.04 -12.36 2.24
CA CYS A 209 0.89 -13.14 2.72
C CYS A 209 0.98 -14.63 2.39
N SER A 210 1.52 -14.99 1.22
CA SER A 210 1.71 -16.37 0.76
C SER A 210 2.99 -17.03 1.29
N LEU A 211 4.00 -16.23 1.65
CA LEU A 211 5.34 -16.68 2.02
C LEU A 211 5.44 -17.08 3.49
N ILE A 212 4.53 -16.58 4.33
CA ILE A 212 4.52 -16.89 5.76
C ILE A 212 4.03 -18.34 5.94
N PRO A 213 4.90 -19.26 6.40
CA PRO A 213 4.56 -20.68 6.46
C PRO A 213 3.56 -21.00 7.57
N SER A 214 3.49 -20.16 8.60
CA SER A 214 2.57 -20.36 9.72
C SER A 214 1.97 -19.04 10.21
N PRO A 215 0.63 -18.95 10.38
CA PRO A 215 -0.04 -17.70 10.74
C PRO A 215 0.39 -17.07 12.06
N TRP A 216 0.87 -17.86 13.03
CA TRP A 216 1.33 -17.33 14.32
C TRP A 216 2.56 -16.42 14.16
N ILE A 217 3.38 -16.63 13.13
CA ILE A 217 4.54 -15.77 12.83
C ILE A 217 4.06 -14.37 12.45
N ALA A 218 3.03 -14.28 11.61
CA ALA A 218 2.40 -13.01 11.25
C ALA A 218 1.85 -12.28 12.48
N MET A 219 1.25 -13.03 13.41
CA MET A 219 0.69 -12.49 14.66
C MET A 219 1.77 -11.87 15.56
N VAL A 220 2.89 -12.57 15.78
CA VAL A 220 3.98 -12.11 16.67
C VAL A 220 4.70 -10.89 16.09
N CYS A 221 5.08 -10.94 14.80
CA CYS A 221 5.76 -9.82 14.14
C CYS A 221 4.90 -8.56 14.16
N LEU A 222 3.60 -8.69 13.90
CA LEU A 222 2.69 -7.55 13.86
C LEU A 222 2.42 -6.95 15.23
N ASN A 223 2.26 -7.77 16.27
CA ASN A 223 2.07 -7.28 17.64
C ASN A 223 3.25 -6.39 18.07
N HIS A 224 4.48 -6.80 17.76
CA HIS A 224 5.68 -6.01 18.06
C HIS A 224 5.74 -4.69 17.27
N MET A 225 5.19 -4.64 16.06
CA MET A 225 5.18 -3.44 15.22
C MET A 225 4.14 -2.41 15.64
N LEU A 226 2.97 -2.87 16.07
CA LEU A 226 1.84 -2.01 16.43
C LEU A 226 1.97 -1.41 17.83
N GLN A 227 2.74 -2.02 18.74
CA GLN A 227 2.97 -1.48 20.08
C GLN A 227 3.83 -0.20 20.10
N ILE A 228 4.59 0.08 19.03
CA ILE A 228 5.58 1.17 19.00
C ILE A 228 4.96 2.50 18.52
N GLN A 229 3.70 2.52 18.05
CA GLN A 229 3.21 3.61 17.19
C GLN A 229 1.97 4.33 17.71
N ASN A 230 1.93 5.66 17.51
CA ASN A 230 0.74 6.49 17.71
C ASN A 230 -0.29 6.16 16.61
N PRO A 231 -1.48 5.63 16.95
CA PRO A 231 -2.45 5.21 15.95
C PRO A 231 -3.24 6.41 15.42
N GLY A 232 -2.87 6.94 14.26
CA GLY A 232 -3.67 7.99 13.64
C GLY A 232 -3.18 8.45 12.26
N GLY A 233 -3.95 8.14 11.22
CA GLY A 233 -3.74 8.65 9.86
C GLY A 233 -3.08 7.66 8.90
N ILE A 234 -3.09 8.03 7.62
CA ILE A 234 -2.75 7.15 6.50
C ILE A 234 -1.31 6.64 6.51
N HIS A 235 -0.39 7.42 7.09
CA HIS A 235 0.98 6.95 7.31
C HIS A 235 1.02 5.70 8.20
N TYR A 236 0.26 5.67 9.30
CA TYR A 236 0.29 4.57 10.27
C TYR A 236 -0.60 3.39 9.89
N THR A 237 -1.54 3.57 8.97
CA THR A 237 -2.36 2.46 8.45
C THR A 237 -1.76 1.82 7.21
N PHE A 238 -1.32 2.62 6.25
CA PHE A 238 -0.96 2.14 4.91
C PHE A 238 0.54 2.26 4.61
N GLY A 239 1.17 3.35 5.02
CA GLY A 239 2.58 3.63 4.69
C GLY A 239 3.55 2.79 5.50
N LEU A 240 3.56 2.98 6.81
CA LEU A 240 4.49 2.36 7.74
C LEU A 240 4.25 0.85 7.86
N PRO A 241 3.01 0.34 8.05
CA PRO A 241 2.78 -1.10 8.04
C PRO A 241 3.21 -1.77 6.73
N GLY A 242 2.92 -1.16 5.58
CA GLY A 242 3.34 -1.70 4.28
C GLY A 242 4.87 -1.76 4.12
N LEU A 243 5.57 -0.72 4.57
CA LEU A 243 7.04 -0.68 4.58
C LEU A 243 7.62 -1.75 5.50
N LEU A 244 7.09 -1.82 6.72
CA LEU A 244 7.48 -2.79 7.74
C LEU A 244 7.24 -4.24 7.30
N GLY A 245 6.10 -4.50 6.64
CA GLY A 245 5.79 -5.77 6.01
C GLY A 245 6.79 -6.20 4.94
N ALA A 246 7.13 -5.28 4.04
CA ALA A 246 8.14 -5.52 3.02
C ALA A 246 9.53 -5.79 3.63
N LEU A 247 9.87 -5.12 4.74
CA LEU A 247 11.15 -5.31 5.44
C LEU A 247 11.22 -6.63 6.22
N CYS A 248 10.17 -6.99 6.94
CA CYS A 248 10.17 -8.20 7.78
C CYS A 248 10.16 -9.50 6.98
N PHE A 249 9.61 -9.47 5.77
CA PHE A 249 9.36 -10.69 5.01
C PHE A 249 9.91 -10.66 3.56
N GLY A 250 10.59 -9.57 3.16
CA GLY A 250 11.21 -9.43 1.84
C GLY A 250 12.46 -10.27 1.62
N ASN A 251 12.96 -10.95 2.65
CA ASN A 251 13.98 -11.98 2.55
C ASN A 251 13.36 -13.26 3.10
N GLY A 252 13.12 -14.27 2.25
CA GLY A 252 12.57 -15.58 2.64
C GLY A 252 13.38 -16.38 3.68
N ASN A 253 14.37 -15.76 4.32
CA ASN A 253 15.27 -16.35 5.31
C ASN A 253 15.23 -15.66 6.68
N GLY A 254 14.35 -14.67 6.91
CA GLY A 254 14.23 -14.03 8.24
C GLY A 254 15.47 -13.26 8.71
N VAL A 255 16.44 -12.98 7.83
CA VAL A 255 17.65 -12.20 8.14
C VAL A 255 17.50 -10.77 7.63
N TRP A 256 17.61 -9.84 8.57
CA TRP A 256 17.66 -8.40 8.40
C TRP A 256 18.82 -8.02 7.48
N THR A 257 18.54 -7.61 6.23
CA THR A 257 19.52 -6.90 5.41
C THR A 257 18.84 -5.67 4.79
N PRO A 258 19.46 -4.48 4.84
CA PRO A 258 18.93 -3.29 4.17
C PRO A 258 19.01 -3.51 2.66
N ASN A 259 17.90 -3.93 2.05
CA ASN A 259 17.90 -4.33 0.66
C ASN A 259 17.95 -3.12 -0.29
N ARG A 260 18.63 -3.28 -1.43
CA ARG A 260 18.87 -2.27 -2.49
C ARG A 260 17.59 -1.58 -2.98
N LEU A 261 16.44 -2.25 -2.88
CA LEU A 261 15.10 -1.73 -3.18
C LEU A 261 14.71 -0.50 -2.35
N TRP A 262 15.14 -0.41 -1.09
CA TRP A 262 14.82 0.73 -0.21
C TRP A 262 15.47 2.02 -0.71
N SER A 263 16.74 1.95 -1.11
CA SER A 263 17.46 3.08 -1.70
C SER A 263 16.78 3.55 -2.99
N GLN A 264 16.28 2.62 -3.80
CA GLN A 264 15.65 2.95 -5.07
C GLN A 264 14.21 3.45 -4.93
N GLN A 265 13.44 2.98 -3.95
CA GLN A 265 12.08 3.49 -3.69
C GLN A 265 12.14 4.91 -3.13
N LEU A 266 13.07 5.18 -2.22
CA LEU A 266 13.35 6.54 -1.76
C LEU A 266 13.90 7.41 -2.88
N ASP A 267 14.85 6.93 -3.68
CA ASP A 267 15.38 7.68 -4.82
C ASP A 267 14.29 7.94 -5.87
N LYS A 268 13.32 7.04 -6.08
CA LYS A 268 12.16 7.25 -6.98
C LYS A 268 11.17 8.26 -6.41
N ILE A 269 10.82 8.17 -5.12
CA ILE A 269 9.96 9.16 -4.44
C ILE A 269 10.65 10.54 -4.46
N LEU A 270 11.96 10.59 -4.20
CA LEU A 270 12.78 11.80 -4.27
C LEU A 270 12.94 12.32 -5.70
N SER A 271 12.98 11.44 -6.71
CA SER A 271 13.03 11.83 -8.12
C SER A 271 11.68 12.38 -8.61
N ILE A 272 10.56 11.78 -8.18
CA ILE A 272 9.22 12.31 -8.45
C ILE A 272 9.04 13.66 -7.74
N LEU A 273 9.48 13.75 -6.49
CA LEU A 273 9.59 15.01 -5.74
C LEU A 273 10.45 16.03 -6.49
N GLN A 274 11.62 15.63 -7.00
CA GLN A 274 12.49 16.51 -7.78
C GLN A 274 11.82 16.95 -9.07
N ILE A 275 11.17 16.06 -9.83
CA ILE A 275 10.50 16.42 -11.10
C ILE A 275 9.34 17.39 -10.85
N VAL A 276 8.54 17.15 -9.81
CA VAL A 276 7.41 18.01 -9.42
C VAL A 276 7.89 19.35 -8.85
N LEU A 277 9.00 19.38 -8.10
CA LEU A 277 9.57 20.61 -7.54
C LEU A 277 10.43 21.40 -8.55
N TRP A 278 11.05 20.73 -9.52
CA TRP A 278 11.85 21.35 -10.58
C TRP A 278 10.98 22.05 -11.62
N GLY A 279 9.73 21.63 -11.76
CA GLY A 279 8.72 22.33 -12.57
C GLY A 279 8.40 23.75 -12.10
N GLU A 280 8.77 24.14 -10.86
CA GLU A 280 8.41 25.47 -10.35
C GLU A 280 9.55 26.47 -10.12
N ARG A 281 10.80 26.09 -9.79
CA ARG A 281 11.83 27.12 -9.48
C ARG A 281 13.26 26.67 -9.76
N GLY A 282 13.86 27.27 -10.78
CA GLY A 282 15.29 27.21 -11.05
C GLY A 282 16.13 27.88 -9.95
N ALA A 283 17.36 27.39 -9.83
CA ALA A 283 18.55 28.00 -9.21
C ALA A 283 18.77 27.94 -7.67
N SER A 284 17.80 27.79 -6.78
CA SER A 284 18.10 27.94 -5.32
C SER A 284 18.36 26.64 -4.53
N TYR A 285 18.18 25.45 -5.12
CA TYR A 285 18.30 24.16 -4.40
C TYR A 285 19.67 23.46 -4.51
N GLY A 286 20.61 23.97 -5.31
CA GLY A 286 21.93 23.36 -5.51
C GLY A 286 22.74 23.18 -4.21
N VAL A 287 22.54 24.07 -3.24
CA VAL A 287 23.31 24.07 -1.97
C VAL A 287 22.80 23.01 -0.97
N ARG A 288 21.50 22.68 -0.97
CA ARG A 288 20.92 21.71 -0.01
C ARG A 288 21.09 20.25 -0.44
N VAL A 289 21.18 19.98 -1.75
CA VAL A 289 21.41 18.64 -2.28
C VAL A 289 22.84 18.17 -2.00
N HIS A 290 23.81 19.09 -1.95
CA HIS A 290 25.19 18.78 -1.55
C HIS A 290 25.28 18.34 -0.08
N ALA A 291 24.52 18.98 0.81
CA ALA A 291 24.46 18.60 2.23
C ALA A 291 23.83 17.22 2.46
N LEU A 292 22.81 16.83 1.67
CA LEU A 292 22.18 15.51 1.75
C LEU A 292 23.05 14.40 1.16
N LYS A 293 23.82 14.68 0.09
CA LYS A 293 24.85 13.75 -0.41
C LYS A 293 26.01 13.58 0.57
N PHE A 294 26.39 14.64 1.28
CA PHE A 294 27.41 14.60 2.33
C PHE A 294 26.97 13.75 3.53
N LEU A 295 25.72 13.87 3.97
CA LEU A 295 25.13 13.02 5.02
C LEU A 295 24.99 11.55 4.58
N ARG A 296 24.72 11.28 3.29
CA ARG A 296 24.70 9.92 2.72
C ARG A 296 26.09 9.26 2.73
N GLY A 297 27.16 10.03 2.50
CA GLY A 297 28.54 9.53 2.60
C GLY A 297 28.90 9.07 4.01
N ARG A 298 28.52 9.85 5.04
CA ARG A 298 28.78 9.49 6.45
C ARG A 298 28.03 8.27 6.97
N LEU A 299 26.92 7.90 6.34
CA LEU A 299 26.09 6.76 6.75
C LEU A 299 26.46 5.45 6.04
N THR A 300 27.31 5.50 5.00
CA THR A 300 27.63 4.33 4.18
C THR A 300 29.04 3.78 4.39
N ASP A 301 29.95 4.57 4.97
CA ASP A 301 31.28 4.10 5.39
C ASP A 301 31.72 4.80 6.69
N PRO A 302 31.60 4.14 7.87
CA PRO A 302 32.04 4.70 9.14
C PRO A 302 33.56 4.68 9.34
N SER A 303 34.35 4.10 8.41
CA SER A 303 35.77 3.77 8.63
C SER A 303 36.77 4.73 7.97
N SER A 304 36.30 5.78 7.31
CA SER A 304 37.18 6.74 6.61
C SER A 304 37.56 7.98 7.45
N VAL A 305 37.85 7.79 8.74
CA VAL A 305 38.41 8.84 9.60
C VAL A 305 39.53 8.27 10.46
N ASP A 306 40.74 8.28 9.92
CA ASP A 306 41.95 8.55 10.72
C ASP A 306 42.38 9.98 10.41
N LEU A 307 42.34 10.81 11.47
CA LEU A 307 42.86 12.18 11.68
C LEU A 307 42.72 13.22 10.56
#